data_AF-A0A3E1E0K8-F1
#
_entry.id   AF-A0A3E1E0K8-F1
#
_cell.length_a   1.000
_cell.length_b   1.000
_cell.length_c   1.000
_cell.angle_alpha   90.00
_cell.angle_beta   90.00
_cell.angle_gamma   90.00
#
_symmetry.space_group_name_H-M   'P 1'
#
loop_
_entity.id
_entity.type
_entity.pdbx_description
1 polymer ?
#
loop_
_entity_poly.entity_id
_entity_poly.type
_entity_poly.pdbx_seq_one_letter_code
_entity_poly.pdbx_strand_id
1 'polypeptide(L)'
;MKGSPLLRAFLLAGVLALVSLPLHYLTRRGEEAAEAAAVEVAAAGAQPDETKARVPLVLTFSQAAQRVELRHLGAVVWAKENPAASETVELNLPFPKQGLELGVSVVWTGENAAALRLRLTSPEGVEWDRTVWGDASVETIVPFP
;
A
#
# COMPACT_ATOMS: atom_id res chain seq x y z
N MET A 1 7.63 51.08 -24.75
CA MET A 1 8.53 49.99 -25.19
C MET A 1 7.69 48.74 -25.44
N LYS A 2 7.32 48.47 -26.70
CA LYS A 2 6.51 47.29 -27.07
C LYS A 2 7.46 46.13 -27.35
N GLY A 3 7.68 45.26 -26.35
CA GLY A 3 8.56 44.09 -26.49
C GLY A 3 7.98 43.08 -27.48
N SER A 4 8.85 42.47 -28.29
CA SER A 4 8.45 41.51 -29.33
C SER A 4 7.74 40.29 -28.73
N PRO A 5 6.49 39.98 -29.15
CA PRO A 5 5.73 38.84 -28.63
C PRO A 5 6.40 37.50 -28.98
N LEU A 6 7.12 37.42 -30.09
CA LEU A 6 7.89 36.23 -30.49
C LEU A 6 9.04 35.95 -29.52
N LEU A 7 9.74 37.00 -29.07
CA LEU A 7 10.83 36.85 -28.11
C LEU A 7 10.34 36.32 -26.75
N ARG A 8 9.13 36.72 -26.35
CA ARG A 8 8.47 36.22 -25.12
C ARG A 8 8.09 34.75 -25.24
N ALA A 9 7.58 34.33 -26.40
CA ALA A 9 7.23 32.93 -26.64
C ALA A 9 8.47 32.02 -26.58
N PHE A 10 9.59 32.44 -27.17
CA PHE A 10 10.85 31.69 -27.09
C PHE A 10 11.41 31.62 -25.67
N LEU A 11 11.35 32.71 -24.90
CA LEU A 11 11.75 32.72 -23.49
C LEU A 11 10.88 31.77 -22.65
N LEU A 12 9.56 31.81 -22.84
CA LEU A 12 8.64 30.90 -22.15
C LEU A 12 8.91 29.43 -22.48
N ALA A 13 9.08 29.11 -23.77
CA ALA A 13 9.42 27.76 -24.20
C ALA A 13 10.77 27.29 -23.62
N GLY A 14 11.77 28.18 -23.59
CA GLY A 14 13.06 27.91 -22.96
C GLY A 14 12.94 27.60 -21.48
N VAL A 15 12.21 28.41 -20.72
CA VAL A 15 11.97 28.18 -19.28
C VAL A 15 11.20 26.87 -19.04
N LEU A 16 10.17 26.59 -19.84
CA LEU A 16 9.41 25.33 -19.75
C LEU A 16 10.29 24.11 -20.06
N ALA A 17 11.18 24.19 -21.03
CA ALA A 17 12.12 23.11 -21.33
C ALA A 17 13.14 22.92 -20.18
N LEU A 18 13.63 24.01 -19.61
CA LEU A 18 14.62 24.01 -18.51
C LEU A 18 14.05 23.45 -17.21
N VAL A 19 12.74 23.59 -16.97
CA VAL A 19 12.03 22.99 -15.83
C VAL A 19 11.58 21.55 -16.14
N SER A 20 11.17 21.27 -17.37
CA SER A 20 10.75 19.93 -17.80
C SER A 20 11.90 18.93 -17.81
N LEU A 21 13.13 19.34 -18.15
CA LEU A 21 14.30 18.47 -18.19
C LEU A 21 14.66 17.84 -16.82
N PRO A 22 14.83 18.59 -15.73
CA PRO A 22 15.12 18.00 -14.42
C PRO A 22 13.94 17.19 -13.88
N LEU A 23 12.70 17.60 -14.15
CA LEU A 23 11.51 16.78 -13.83
C LEU A 23 11.56 15.44 -14.56
N HIS A 24 11.85 15.44 -15.86
CA HIS A 24 11.93 14.20 -16.65
C HIS A 24 13.11 13.32 -16.21
N TYR A 25 14.24 13.93 -15.84
CA TYR A 25 15.39 13.22 -15.28
C TYR A 25 15.09 12.60 -13.90
N LEU A 26 14.37 13.30 -13.02
CA LEU A 26 13.93 12.78 -11.72
C LEU A 26 12.85 11.70 -11.86
N THR A 27 11.94 11.84 -12.82
CA THR A 27 10.87 10.86 -13.07
C THR A 27 11.46 9.55 -13.63
N ARG A 28 12.40 9.64 -14.58
CA ARG A 28 13.09 8.45 -15.11
C ARG A 28 14.03 7.79 -14.11
N ARG A 29 14.70 8.57 -13.24
CA ARG A 29 15.43 7.97 -12.10
C ARG A 29 14.48 7.30 -11.12
N GLY A 30 13.23 7.73 -11.00
CA GLY A 30 12.21 7.03 -10.23
C GLY A 30 11.83 5.69 -10.84
N GLU A 31 11.74 5.59 -12.18
CA GLU A 31 11.49 4.33 -12.89
C GLU A 31 12.71 3.41 -12.90
N GLU A 32 13.92 3.94 -13.17
CA GLU A 32 15.17 3.17 -13.07
C GLU A 32 15.50 2.81 -11.61
N ALA A 33 15.11 3.61 -10.61
CA ALA A 33 15.21 3.23 -9.21
C ALA A 33 14.06 2.30 -8.80
N ALA A 34 12.91 2.28 -9.46
CA ALA A 34 11.87 1.28 -9.26
C ALA A 34 12.27 -0.06 -9.89
N GLU A 35 12.97 -0.04 -11.03
CA GLU A 35 13.49 -1.23 -11.72
C GLU A 35 14.80 -1.72 -11.08
N ALA A 36 15.70 -0.82 -10.68
CA ALA A 36 16.87 -1.16 -9.87
C ALA A 36 16.48 -1.52 -8.44
N ALA A 37 15.44 -0.93 -7.83
CA ALA A 37 14.88 -1.45 -6.58
C ALA A 37 14.15 -2.78 -6.80
N ALA A 38 13.58 -3.07 -7.96
CA ALA A 38 13.05 -4.41 -8.23
C ALA A 38 14.18 -5.47 -8.30
N VAL A 39 15.37 -5.09 -8.77
CA VAL A 39 16.56 -5.97 -8.82
C VAL A 39 17.35 -5.97 -7.50
N GLU A 40 17.40 -4.85 -6.78
CA GLU A 40 18.09 -4.69 -5.50
C GLU A 40 17.22 -5.17 -4.33
N VAL A 41 15.87 -5.21 -4.44
CA VAL A 41 15.02 -6.01 -3.54
C VAL A 41 15.26 -7.51 -3.75
N ALA A 42 15.70 -7.93 -4.95
CA ALA A 42 16.12 -9.31 -5.17
C ALA A 42 17.54 -9.63 -4.66
N ALA A 43 18.40 -8.62 -4.43
CA ALA A 43 19.80 -8.79 -4.02
C ALA A 43 20.15 -8.27 -2.61
N ALA A 44 19.37 -7.36 -2.03
CA ALA A 44 19.48 -6.84 -0.67
C ALA A 44 18.63 -7.62 0.35
N GLY A 45 18.12 -8.79 -0.04
CA GLY A 45 17.59 -9.82 0.87
C GLY A 45 18.66 -10.50 1.73
N ALA A 46 19.78 -9.84 2.01
CA ALA A 46 20.83 -10.30 2.90
C ALA A 46 20.90 -9.40 4.16
N GLN A 47 19.76 -9.26 4.84
CA GLN A 47 19.69 -8.99 6.28
C GLN A 47 18.87 -10.12 6.91
N PRO A 48 19.23 -10.52 8.15
CA PRO A 48 19.21 -11.90 8.61
C PRO A 48 17.80 -12.47 8.64
N ASP A 49 17.65 -13.69 8.10
CA ASP A 49 16.58 -14.66 8.35
C ASP A 49 15.43 -14.19 9.27
N GLU A 50 14.59 -13.29 8.77
CA GLU A 50 13.19 -13.25 9.20
C GLU A 50 12.47 -14.25 8.31
N THR A 51 12.59 -15.52 8.69
CA THR A 51 11.91 -16.62 8.02
C THR A 51 10.44 -16.23 7.88
N LYS A 52 9.97 -16.09 6.63
CA LYS A 52 8.57 -15.76 6.36
C LYS A 52 7.71 -16.76 7.12
N ALA A 53 6.87 -16.25 7.99
CA ALA A 53 6.03 -17.06 8.84
C ALA A 53 4.61 -17.07 8.28
N ARG A 54 3.90 -18.18 8.51
CA ARG A 54 2.46 -18.23 8.22
C ARG A 54 1.74 -17.51 9.33
N VAL A 55 1.06 -16.43 8.97
CA VAL A 55 0.31 -15.57 9.86
C VAL A 55 -1.17 -15.70 9.49
N PRO A 56 -1.95 -16.48 10.26
CA PRO A 56 -3.39 -16.56 10.07
C PRO A 56 -4.03 -15.21 10.37
N LEU A 57 -4.87 -14.73 9.46
CA LEU A 57 -5.64 -13.52 9.60
C LEU A 57 -7.11 -13.82 9.30
N VAL A 58 -7.98 -13.53 10.27
CA VAL A 58 -9.43 -13.61 10.08
C VAL A 58 -9.96 -12.20 9.89
N LEU A 59 -10.65 -12.00 8.77
CA LEU A 59 -11.37 -10.78 8.44
C LEU A 59 -12.86 -11.03 8.67
N THR A 60 -13.52 -10.13 9.41
CA THR A 60 -14.97 -10.17 9.59
C THR A 60 -15.56 -8.81 9.25
N PHE A 61 -16.48 -8.80 8.30
CA PHE A 61 -17.12 -7.59 7.80
C PHE A 61 -18.49 -7.43 8.46
N SER A 62 -18.81 -6.23 8.95
CA SER A 62 -20.14 -5.94 9.50
C SER A 62 -21.21 -5.78 8.42
N GLN A 63 -20.80 -5.53 7.18
CA GLN A 63 -21.64 -5.39 5.99
C GLN A 63 -20.94 -6.05 4.80
N ALA A 64 -21.67 -6.32 3.72
CA ALA A 64 -21.07 -6.84 2.49
C ALA A 64 -20.02 -5.88 1.93
N ALA A 65 -18.83 -6.40 1.65
CA ALA A 65 -17.77 -5.65 0.99
C ALA A 65 -17.77 -5.95 -0.51
N GLN A 66 -17.52 -4.92 -1.32
CA GLN A 66 -17.28 -5.05 -2.75
C GLN A 66 -15.84 -5.50 -3.00
N ARG A 67 -14.89 -4.94 -2.26
CA ARG A 67 -13.46 -5.22 -2.42
C ARG A 67 -12.75 -5.07 -1.08
N VAL A 68 -11.77 -5.93 -0.86
CA VAL A 68 -10.81 -5.81 0.23
C VAL A 68 -9.41 -6.05 -0.30
N GLU A 69 -8.46 -5.29 0.23
CA GLU A 69 -7.06 -5.36 -0.11
C GLU A 69 -6.22 -5.21 1.15
N LEU A 70 -5.25 -6.12 1.31
CA LEU A 70 -4.27 -6.12 2.37
C LEU A 70 -2.90 -5.83 1.78
N ARG A 71 -2.18 -4.91 2.42
CA ARG A 71 -0.85 -4.48 2.02
C ARG A 71 0.12 -4.64 3.17
N HIS A 72 1.35 -5.01 2.86
CA HIS A 72 2.46 -5.03 3.79
C HIS A 72 3.64 -4.31 3.12
N LEU A 73 4.20 -3.30 3.79
CA LEU A 73 5.29 -2.47 3.25
C LEU A 73 4.97 -1.90 1.86
N GLY A 74 3.71 -1.49 1.64
CA GLY A 74 3.23 -0.93 0.38
C GLY A 74 2.91 -1.97 -0.72
N ALA A 75 3.30 -3.23 -0.57
CA ALA A 75 2.99 -4.30 -1.51
C ALA A 75 1.67 -4.99 -1.17
N VAL A 76 0.84 -5.27 -2.18
CA VAL A 76 -0.40 -6.05 -2.01
C VAL A 76 -0.05 -7.50 -1.71
N VAL A 77 -0.43 -7.96 -0.52
CA VAL A 77 -0.18 -9.34 -0.07
C VAL A 77 -1.39 -10.24 -0.24
N TRP A 78 -2.59 -9.64 -0.27
CA TRP A 78 -3.82 -10.33 -0.55
C TRP A 78 -4.89 -9.33 -1.01
N ALA A 79 -5.73 -9.73 -1.95
CA ALA A 79 -6.87 -8.95 -2.40
C ALA A 79 -8.01 -9.87 -2.80
N LYS A 80 -9.25 -9.43 -2.59
CA LYS A 80 -10.44 -10.18 -3.00
C LYS A 80 -11.58 -9.25 -3.35
N GLU A 81 -12.23 -9.54 -4.47
CA GLU A 81 -13.51 -8.96 -4.87
C GLU A 81 -14.65 -9.78 -4.27
N ASN A 82 -15.69 -9.10 -3.80
CA ASN A 82 -16.87 -9.65 -3.16
C ASN A 82 -16.53 -10.73 -2.10
N PRO A 83 -15.73 -10.42 -1.07
CA PRO A 83 -15.42 -11.37 -0.01
C PRO A 83 -16.70 -11.82 0.73
N ALA A 84 -16.66 -13.01 1.31
CA ALA A 84 -17.67 -13.45 2.25
C ALA A 84 -17.65 -12.59 3.52
N ALA A 85 -18.73 -12.66 4.31
CA ALA A 85 -18.85 -11.91 5.57
C ALA A 85 -17.73 -12.24 6.59
N SER A 86 -17.14 -13.42 6.47
CA SER A 86 -15.92 -13.81 7.19
C SER A 86 -14.97 -14.53 6.24
N GLU A 87 -13.71 -14.13 6.25
CA GLU A 87 -12.63 -14.72 5.45
C GLU A 87 -11.46 -15.09 6.36
N THR A 88 -10.91 -16.29 6.16
CA THR A 88 -9.65 -16.69 6.80
C THR A 88 -8.58 -16.71 5.73
N VAL A 89 -7.50 -15.98 5.97
CA VAL A 89 -6.39 -15.80 5.03
C VAL A 89 -5.10 -16.21 5.72
N GLU A 90 -4.30 -17.03 5.06
CA GLU A 90 -2.93 -17.31 5.50
C GLU A 90 -1.97 -16.36 4.77
N LEU A 91 -1.38 -15.42 5.51
CA LEU A 91 -0.39 -14.50 4.98
C LEU A 91 1.02 -15.07 5.22
N ASN A 92 1.88 -15.01 4.21
CA ASN A 92 3.27 -15.45 4.33
C ASN A 92 4.19 -14.24 4.44
N LEU A 93 4.33 -13.70 5.65
CA LEU A 93 4.98 -12.42 5.91
C LEU A 93 6.12 -12.58 6.93
N PRO A 94 7.17 -11.75 6.86
CA PRO A 94 8.11 -11.63 7.98
C PRO A 94 7.34 -11.11 9.20
N PHE A 95 7.59 -11.70 10.37
CA PHE A 95 6.97 -11.29 11.62
C PHE A 95 8.07 -10.80 12.58
N PRO A 96 8.46 -9.51 12.49
CA PRO A 96 9.55 -8.98 13.30
C PRO A 96 9.11 -8.86 14.77
N LYS A 97 10.09 -8.83 15.68
CA LYS A 97 9.83 -8.71 17.12
C LYS A 97 9.17 -7.38 17.54
N GLN A 98 9.21 -6.36 16.67
CA GLN A 98 8.55 -5.08 16.94
C GLN A 98 7.07 -5.08 16.55
N GLY A 99 6.58 -6.15 15.92
CA GLY A 99 5.22 -6.25 15.42
C GLY A 99 5.10 -5.97 13.92
N LEU A 100 3.92 -6.25 13.38
CA LEU A 100 3.57 -6.16 11.97
C LEU A 100 2.62 -4.99 11.71
N GLU A 101 2.85 -4.24 10.63
CA GLU A 101 1.91 -3.25 10.14
C GLU A 101 1.21 -3.74 8.87
N LEU A 102 -0.12 -3.77 8.89
CA LEU A 102 -0.91 -4.12 7.71
C LEU A 102 -1.69 -2.90 7.22
N GLY A 103 -1.44 -2.51 5.97
CA GLY A 103 -2.32 -1.63 5.24
C GLY A 103 -3.60 -2.37 4.85
N VAL A 104 -4.75 -1.75 5.10
CA VAL A 104 -6.06 -2.33 4.87
C VAL A 104 -6.88 -1.33 4.07
N SER A 105 -7.37 -1.76 2.92
CA SER A 105 -8.31 -1.02 2.09
C SER A 105 -9.56 -1.84 1.89
N VAL A 106 -10.74 -1.28 2.22
CA VAL A 106 -12.04 -1.93 2.04
C VAL A 106 -12.98 -0.97 1.36
N VAL A 107 -13.77 -1.48 0.42
CA VAL A 107 -14.91 -0.79 -0.19
C VAL A 107 -16.17 -1.59 0.12
N TRP A 108 -17.18 -0.96 0.72
CA TRP A 108 -18.45 -1.57 1.07
C TRP A 108 -19.52 -1.34 0.01
N THR A 109 -20.58 -2.16 0.03
CA THR A 109 -21.68 -2.05 -0.93
C THR A 109 -22.65 -0.90 -0.65
N GLY A 110 -22.59 -0.29 0.53
CA GLY A 110 -23.52 0.76 0.97
C GLY A 110 -22.81 2.01 1.49
N GLU A 111 -23.60 3.05 1.77
CA GLU A 111 -23.11 4.35 2.25
C GLU A 111 -23.16 4.50 3.78
N ASN A 112 -23.65 3.47 4.48
CA ASN A 112 -23.76 3.49 5.93
C ASN A 112 -22.44 3.12 6.59
N ALA A 113 -22.23 3.60 7.82
CA ALA A 113 -21.10 3.21 8.66
C ALA A 113 -20.98 1.68 8.76
N ALA A 114 -19.78 1.19 8.46
CA ALA A 114 -19.40 -0.20 8.44
C ALA A 114 -18.07 -0.41 9.18
N ALA A 115 -17.82 -1.67 9.54
CA ALA A 115 -16.62 -2.07 10.25
C ALA A 115 -16.00 -3.31 9.62
N LEU A 116 -14.68 -3.34 9.63
CA LEU A 116 -13.86 -4.53 9.40
C LEU A 116 -13.15 -4.88 10.70
N ARG A 117 -13.39 -6.08 11.21
CA ARG A 117 -12.61 -6.67 12.30
C ARG A 117 -11.50 -7.54 11.71
N LEU A 118 -10.29 -7.33 12.19
CA LEU A 118 -9.10 -8.09 11.85
C LEU A 118 -8.62 -8.82 13.10
N ARG A 119 -8.56 -10.15 13.04
CA ARG A 119 -7.94 -10.98 14.07
C ARG A 119 -6.71 -11.67 13.51
N LEU A 120 -5.55 -11.28 14.00
CA LEU A 120 -4.27 -11.81 13.56
C LEU A 120 -3.71 -12.74 14.65
N THR A 121 -3.21 -13.90 14.25
CA THR A 121 -2.49 -14.82 15.14
C THR A 121 -1.02 -14.84 14.75
N SER A 122 -0.12 -14.50 15.67
CA SER A 122 1.32 -14.61 15.45
C SER A 122 1.76 -16.07 15.29
N PRO A 123 2.95 -16.30 14.73
CA PRO A 123 3.58 -17.63 14.72
C PRO A 123 3.77 -18.22 16.12
N GLU A 124 3.87 -17.38 17.14
CA GLU A 124 3.99 -17.78 18.55
C GLU A 124 2.62 -18.09 19.21
N GLY A 125 1.52 -17.90 18.47
CA GLY A 125 0.15 -18.19 18.94
C GLY A 125 -0.51 -17.04 19.70
N VAL A 126 0.12 -15.88 19.80
CA VAL A 126 -0.50 -14.66 20.36
C VAL A 126 -1.53 -14.12 19.37
N GLU A 127 -2.74 -13.86 19.86
CA GLU A 127 -3.83 -13.27 19.05
C GLU A 127 -3.99 -11.79 19.35
N TRP A 128 -4.18 -11.00 18.29
CA TRP A 128 -4.56 -9.60 18.38
C TRP A 128 -5.83 -9.34 17.59
N ASP A 129 -6.66 -8.47 18.15
CA ASP A 129 -7.92 -8.06 17.56
C ASP A 129 -7.91 -6.56 17.32
N ARG A 130 -8.28 -6.15 16.10
CA ARG A 130 -8.34 -4.76 15.66
C ARG A 130 -9.63 -4.55 14.89
N THR A 131 -10.24 -3.38 15.07
CA THR A 131 -11.44 -3.00 14.31
C THR A 131 -11.18 -1.69 13.62
N VAL A 132 -11.46 -1.67 12.32
CA VAL A 132 -11.40 -0.49 11.47
C VAL A 132 -12.82 -0.10 11.12
N TRP A 133 -13.14 1.18 11.29
CA TRP A 133 -14.43 1.75 10.95
C TRP A 133 -14.30 2.63 9.70
N GLY A 134 -15.34 2.64 8.87
CA GLY A 134 -15.44 3.52 7.72
C GLY A 134 -16.88 3.60 7.22
N ASP A 135 -17.12 4.40 6.19
CA ASP A 135 -18.44 4.54 5.56
C ASP A 135 -18.49 3.68 4.29
N ALA A 136 -18.49 4.30 3.10
CA ALA A 136 -18.45 3.58 1.83
C ALA A 136 -17.09 2.93 1.54
N SER A 137 -16.00 3.48 2.09
CA SER A 137 -14.67 2.90 1.99
C SER A 137 -13.77 3.32 3.16
N VAL A 138 -12.71 2.56 3.40
CA VAL A 138 -11.64 2.92 4.33
C VAL A 138 -10.30 2.46 3.77
N GLU A 139 -9.28 3.30 3.97
CA GLU A 139 -7.87 2.94 3.78
C GLU A 139 -7.10 3.36 5.02
N THR A 140 -6.44 2.41 5.69
CA THR A 140 -5.72 2.68 6.94
C THR A 140 -4.60 1.68 7.18
N ILE A 141 -3.68 2.02 8.08
CA ILE A 141 -2.61 1.13 8.55
C ILE A 141 -3.00 0.63 9.94
N VAL A 142 -2.96 -0.70 10.12
CA VAL A 142 -3.32 -1.38 11.36
C VAL A 142 -2.06 -2.00 11.97
N PRO A 143 -1.59 -1.52 13.13
CA PRO A 143 -0.45 -2.08 13.82
C PRO A 143 -0.83 -3.27 14.73
N PHE A 144 -0.01 -4.30 14.66
CA PHE A 144 -0.04 -5.50 15.50
C PHE A 144 1.30 -5.61 16.23
N PRO A 145 1.35 -5.38 17.56
CA PRO A 145 2.60 -5.32 18.32
C PRO A 145 3.27 -6.69 18.50
#